data_AF-A0A9E1XNQ5-F1
#
_entry.id   AF-A0A9E1XNQ5-F1
#
_cell.length_a   1.000
_cell.length_b   1.000
_cell.length_c   1.000
_cell.angle_alpha   90.00
_cell.angle_beta   90.00
_cell.angle_gamma   90.00
#
_symmetry.space_group_name_H-M   'P 1'
#
loop_
_entity.id
_entity.type
_entity.pdbx_description
1 polymer ?
#
loop_
_entity_poly.entity_id
_entity_poly.type
_entity_poly.pdbx_seq_one_letter_code
_entity_poly.pdbx_strand_id
1 'polypeptide(L)'
;MMSSFPRRLISLAVMCVLVGLVQAGPNVFPDPSFESHGDAAAARTGKKCGVLRVGGTREHFRALGGNLTVEPFATYRATGWAKGTAAQGDLRALYAYGWNSYGWAYMTSIAVPKGDKWQKVSSTFVVPVGQVTFHPLVASGAAKAVAYIDDVTVERIKTPEQTITDIEKSGSRSQTGLQLLARYYLERGNLAKVHAVMAKGDQGTKADIACLLAKRAGTAAERRKWVVQMIRYDCTRWPDAKHRLRELTSDMDEGERLAFCLDALAATDGADHAVAAVKRIMGVGASKTVRPVKETAAQLALREQTLTEAVAAAKGKPALEKALAILQEDLAKQKKVLAERQTSLGSMRLSIAGRSVTARMYQIVTPDQPTRPEAHAARELQFHIEAMTGELLDVVRAADADRRYPIIIGKSELLQRRGLRIDFDSLGVEGIRVLTDGKALILAGNQRGVLYAVYTFLEDYWGCRWFTADCTT
;
A
#
# COMPACT_ATOMS: atom_id res chain seq x y z
N MET A 1 -73.55 -49.11 42.09
CA MET A 1 -74.53 -48.00 42.11
C MET A 1 -73.89 -46.80 41.42
N MET A 2 -74.41 -46.47 40.23
CA MET A 2 -74.56 -45.13 39.60
C MET A 2 -73.41 -44.11 39.76
N SER A 3 -72.63 -43.82 38.71
CA SER A 3 -72.85 -42.76 37.69
C SER A 3 -73.04 -41.36 38.33
N SER A 4 -72.21 -40.35 38.05
CA SER A 4 -72.15 -39.66 36.75
C SER A 4 -70.95 -38.68 36.64
N PHE A 5 -70.37 -38.62 35.44
CA PHE A 5 -69.55 -37.50 34.92
C PHE A 5 -70.45 -36.31 34.53
N PRO A 6 -69.95 -35.04 34.43
CA PRO A 6 -69.39 -34.59 33.14
C PRO A 6 -68.23 -33.55 33.15
N ARG A 7 -67.36 -33.72 32.15
CA ARG A 7 -66.57 -32.78 31.33
C ARG A 7 -66.40 -31.31 31.77
N ARG A 8 -65.15 -30.81 31.80
CA ARG A 8 -64.56 -29.93 30.74
C ARG A 8 -63.08 -29.56 31.01
N LEU A 9 -62.31 -29.64 29.94
CA LEU A 9 -60.97 -29.11 29.67
C LEU A 9 -60.66 -27.73 30.29
N ILE A 10 -59.39 -27.53 30.69
CA ILE A 10 -58.48 -26.47 30.19
C ILE A 10 -57.03 -26.91 30.51
N SER A 11 -56.25 -27.12 29.46
CA SER A 11 -54.78 -27.22 29.51
C SER A 11 -54.20 -25.80 29.63
N LEU A 12 -53.22 -25.61 30.51
CA LEU A 12 -52.32 -24.44 30.43
C LEU A 12 -50.87 -24.91 30.53
N ALA A 13 -50.28 -25.16 29.37
CA ALA A 13 -48.84 -25.25 29.19
C ALA A 13 -48.30 -23.83 29.02
N VAL A 14 -47.59 -23.31 30.02
CA VAL A 14 -46.82 -22.06 29.89
C VAL A 14 -45.42 -22.44 29.41
N MET A 15 -45.23 -22.37 28.09
CA MET A 15 -43.92 -22.40 27.44
C MET A 15 -43.34 -20.98 27.51
N CYS A 16 -42.42 -20.74 28.46
CA CYS A 16 -41.64 -19.51 28.50
C CYS A 16 -40.66 -19.47 27.33
N VAL A 17 -41.04 -18.77 26.25
CA VAL A 17 -40.12 -18.34 25.20
C VAL A 17 -39.27 -17.20 25.77
N LEU A 18 -38.05 -17.51 26.21
CA LEU A 18 -37.00 -16.52 26.45
C LEU A 18 -36.52 -15.99 25.09
N VAL A 19 -37.18 -14.94 24.60
CA VAL A 19 -36.59 -14.08 23.57
C VAL A 19 -35.39 -13.40 24.23
N GLY A 20 -34.18 -13.80 23.82
CA GLY A 20 -32.96 -13.10 24.20
C GLY A 20 -32.99 -11.68 23.67
N LEU A 21 -33.47 -10.74 24.48
CA LEU A 21 -33.30 -9.31 24.26
C LEU A 21 -31.81 -9.00 24.36
N VAL A 22 -31.13 -8.89 23.23
CA VAL A 22 -29.80 -8.31 23.17
C VAL A 22 -29.94 -6.86 23.63
N GLN A 23 -29.44 -6.56 24.85
CA GLN A 23 -29.25 -5.17 25.25
C GLN A 23 -28.25 -4.53 24.29
N ALA A 24 -28.65 -3.43 23.64
CA ALA A 24 -27.73 -2.64 22.84
C ALA A 24 -26.53 -2.25 23.70
N GLY A 25 -25.32 -2.40 23.16
CA GLY A 25 -24.10 -1.98 23.87
C GLY A 25 -24.10 -0.47 24.15
N PRO A 26 -23.19 0.02 25.02
CA PRO A 26 -23.08 1.45 25.29
C PRO A 26 -22.83 2.25 23.99
N ASN A 27 -23.28 3.50 23.97
CA ASN A 27 -23.02 4.40 22.86
C ASN A 27 -21.51 4.66 22.74
N VAL A 28 -20.91 4.28 21.62
CA VAL A 28 -19.47 4.48 21.35
C VAL A 28 -19.17 5.82 20.68
N PHE A 29 -20.18 6.62 20.35
CA PHE A 29 -19.98 7.96 19.80
C PHE A 29 -19.70 8.96 20.95
N PRO A 30 -18.55 9.67 20.94
CA PRO A 30 -18.05 10.37 22.12
C PRO A 30 -18.78 11.67 22.49
N ASP A 31 -19.44 12.33 21.54
CA ASP A 31 -20.13 13.62 21.78
C ASP A 31 -21.53 13.62 21.14
N PRO A 32 -22.50 12.83 21.65
CA PRO A 32 -23.80 12.59 21.01
C PRO A 32 -24.60 13.85 20.64
N SER A 33 -24.56 14.87 21.50
CA SER A 33 -25.24 16.16 21.31
C SER A 33 -24.32 17.27 20.83
N PHE A 34 -23.06 16.95 20.49
CA PHE A 34 -22.09 17.93 19.99
C PHE A 34 -21.85 19.11 20.94
N GLU A 35 -21.96 18.92 22.25
CA GLU A 35 -21.83 20.01 23.22
C GLU A 35 -20.38 20.51 23.33
N SER A 36 -19.41 19.64 23.04
CA SER A 36 -18.00 20.00 23.09
C SER A 36 -17.59 20.79 21.85
N HIS A 37 -17.97 20.31 20.66
CA HIS A 37 -17.42 20.81 19.38
C HIS A 37 -18.47 21.29 18.37
N GLY A 38 -19.75 21.24 18.70
CA GLY A 38 -20.84 21.66 17.83
C GLY A 38 -21.05 23.17 17.83
N ASP A 39 -21.89 23.61 16.89
CA ASP A 39 -22.31 25.00 16.76
C ASP A 39 -23.56 25.25 17.60
N ALA A 40 -23.67 26.46 18.15
CA ALA A 40 -24.88 26.98 18.81
C ALA A 40 -25.98 27.32 17.78
N ALA A 41 -26.26 26.38 16.89
CA ALA A 41 -27.33 26.45 15.90
C ALA A 41 -28.64 25.89 16.50
N ALA A 42 -29.66 25.66 15.65
CA ALA A 42 -30.98 25.17 16.04
C ALA A 42 -30.97 23.72 16.58
N ALA A 43 -30.26 23.51 17.69
CA ALA A 43 -30.08 22.25 18.40
C ALA A 43 -31.44 21.59 18.66
N ARG A 44 -31.48 20.27 18.56
CA ARG A 44 -32.70 19.52 18.87
C ARG A 44 -32.78 19.30 20.38
N THR A 45 -31.65 18.96 21.00
CA THR A 45 -31.50 18.84 22.45
C THR A 45 -30.24 19.61 22.88
N GLY A 46 -30.16 20.00 24.15
CA GLY A 46 -29.01 20.74 24.64
C GLY A 46 -28.88 22.16 24.04
N LYS A 47 -27.65 22.61 23.85
CA LYS A 47 -27.30 23.96 23.40
C LYS A 47 -26.63 23.98 22.03
N LYS A 48 -26.06 22.86 21.58
CA LYS A 48 -25.32 22.76 20.33
C LYS A 48 -25.80 21.57 19.50
N CYS A 49 -25.40 21.55 18.24
CA CYS A 49 -25.57 20.38 17.38
C CYS A 49 -24.44 20.30 16.35
N GLY A 50 -24.32 19.15 15.68
CA GLY A 50 -23.38 18.96 14.59
C GLY A 50 -23.88 19.70 13.35
N VAL A 51 -23.04 20.56 12.77
CA VAL A 51 -23.40 21.34 11.58
C VAL A 51 -22.34 21.18 10.49
N LEU A 52 -22.79 20.96 9.26
CA LEU A 52 -21.94 20.95 8.08
C LEU A 52 -22.47 21.98 7.07
N ARG A 53 -21.63 22.95 6.70
CA ARG A 53 -21.96 24.01 5.74
C ARG A 53 -21.04 23.91 4.53
N VAL A 54 -21.62 24.03 3.34
CA VAL A 54 -20.90 24.17 2.06
C VAL A 54 -21.31 25.49 1.43
N GLY A 55 -20.32 26.31 1.08
CA GLY A 55 -20.52 27.64 0.52
C GLY A 55 -21.07 27.65 -0.91
N GLY A 56 -20.92 28.78 -1.60
CA GLY A 56 -21.44 28.95 -2.97
C GLY A 56 -20.74 28.08 -4.03
N THR A 57 -19.48 27.73 -3.81
CA THR A 57 -18.68 26.89 -4.71
C THR A 57 -18.94 25.41 -4.44
N ARG A 58 -19.01 24.62 -5.50
CA ARG A 58 -19.21 23.17 -5.40
C ARG A 58 -17.98 22.49 -4.81
N GLU A 59 -18.17 21.80 -3.69
CA GLU A 59 -17.14 20.99 -3.04
C GLU A 59 -17.33 19.51 -3.38
N HIS A 60 -16.24 18.83 -3.77
CA HIS A 60 -16.30 17.41 -4.13
C HIS A 60 -16.62 16.51 -2.93
N PHE A 61 -16.01 16.79 -1.78
CA PHE A 61 -16.24 16.04 -0.55
C PHE A 61 -15.95 16.92 0.67
N ARG A 62 -16.92 17.04 1.57
CA ARG A 62 -16.77 17.66 2.88
C ARG A 62 -17.44 16.80 3.93
N ALA A 63 -16.81 16.61 5.08
CA ALA A 63 -17.35 15.75 6.13
C ALA A 63 -17.18 16.38 7.52
N LEU A 64 -18.10 16.06 8.41
CA LEU A 64 -18.05 16.32 9.83
C LEU A 64 -17.70 15.00 10.54
N GLY A 65 -16.77 15.01 11.49
CA GLY A 65 -16.41 13.82 12.29
C GLY A 65 -15.09 13.15 11.91
N GLY A 66 -14.82 11.98 12.51
CA GLY A 66 -13.52 11.28 12.48
C GLY A 66 -13.66 9.76 12.57
N ASN A 67 -12.72 9.08 13.21
CA ASN A 67 -12.74 7.62 13.34
C ASN A 67 -13.45 7.19 14.64
N LEU A 68 -14.10 6.02 14.61
CA LEU A 68 -14.64 5.35 15.79
C LEU A 68 -13.92 4.03 16.02
N THR A 69 -13.65 3.73 17.29
CA THR A 69 -13.21 2.40 17.72
C THR A 69 -14.43 1.49 17.81
N VAL A 70 -14.35 0.35 17.14
CA VAL A 70 -15.41 -0.65 17.07
C VAL A 70 -14.82 -2.04 17.22
N GLU A 71 -15.65 -3.02 17.56
CA GLU A 71 -15.26 -4.42 17.51
C GLU A 71 -15.30 -4.92 16.05
N PRO A 72 -14.20 -5.51 15.53
CA PRO A 72 -14.19 -6.08 14.19
C PRO A 72 -15.34 -7.07 13.96
N PHE A 73 -15.99 -7.00 12.81
CA PHE A 73 -17.11 -7.84 12.36
C PHE A 73 -18.42 -7.73 13.17
N ALA A 74 -18.47 -6.95 14.24
CA ALA A 74 -19.72 -6.69 14.94
C ALA A 74 -20.64 -5.77 14.12
N THR A 75 -21.95 -5.96 14.25
CA THR A 75 -22.93 -5.05 13.64
C THR A 75 -23.24 -3.91 14.58
N TYR A 76 -23.02 -2.69 14.11
CA TYR A 76 -23.39 -1.47 14.80
C TYR A 76 -24.61 -0.83 14.15
N ARG A 77 -25.46 -0.24 14.98
CA ARG A 77 -26.53 0.65 14.54
C ARG A 77 -26.19 2.07 14.95
N ALA A 78 -26.07 2.94 13.95
CA ALA A 78 -26.00 4.36 14.14
C ALA A 78 -27.40 4.95 14.04
N THR A 79 -27.77 5.83 14.98
CA THR A 79 -29.00 6.63 14.90
C THR A 79 -28.68 8.09 15.18
N GLY A 80 -29.54 8.99 14.73
CA GLY A 80 -29.48 10.40 15.05
C GLY A 80 -30.71 11.11 14.52
N TRP A 81 -30.82 12.41 14.80
CA TRP A 81 -31.81 13.27 14.18
C TRP A 81 -31.10 14.17 13.20
N ALA A 82 -31.57 14.25 11.97
CA ALA A 82 -30.93 15.02 10.92
C ALA A 82 -31.94 15.87 10.14
N LYS A 83 -31.44 16.95 9.57
CA LYS A 83 -32.16 17.81 8.63
C LYS A 83 -31.17 18.61 7.78
N GLY A 84 -31.58 19.07 6.61
CA GLY A 84 -30.72 19.92 5.80
C GLY A 84 -31.28 20.24 4.43
N THR A 85 -30.58 21.13 3.74
CA THR A 85 -30.90 21.52 2.37
C THR A 85 -29.60 21.67 1.58
N ALA A 86 -29.65 21.33 0.30
CA ALA A 86 -28.57 21.56 -0.66
C ALA A 86 -29.18 22.01 -1.97
N ALA A 87 -28.65 23.09 -2.57
CA ALA A 87 -29.09 23.51 -3.90
C ALA A 87 -28.57 22.55 -4.99
N GLN A 88 -27.38 21.98 -4.77
CA GLN A 88 -26.74 20.99 -5.64
C GLN A 88 -26.04 19.92 -4.79
N GLY A 89 -25.90 18.71 -5.35
CA GLY A 89 -25.21 17.58 -4.73
C GLY A 89 -25.99 16.90 -3.60
N ASP A 90 -25.31 16.01 -2.88
CA ASP A 90 -25.91 15.13 -1.90
C ASP A 90 -25.46 15.43 -0.48
N LEU A 91 -26.41 15.35 0.46
CA LEU A 91 -26.16 15.36 1.90
C LEU A 91 -26.47 13.98 2.47
N ARG A 92 -25.50 13.39 3.17
CA ARG A 92 -25.59 12.07 3.80
C ARG A 92 -25.32 12.20 5.29
N ALA A 93 -26.04 11.42 6.10
CA ALA A 93 -25.85 11.28 7.53
C ALA A 93 -25.34 9.88 7.88
N LEU A 94 -24.73 9.77 9.07
CA LEU A 94 -24.28 8.50 9.66
C LEU A 94 -23.42 7.69 8.67
N TYR A 95 -22.48 8.37 8.04
CA TYR A 95 -21.69 7.87 6.94
C TYR A 95 -20.49 7.07 7.48
N ALA A 96 -20.58 5.75 7.39
CA ALA A 96 -19.54 4.82 7.83
C ALA A 96 -18.86 4.17 6.63
N TYR A 97 -17.54 4.01 6.65
CA TYR A 97 -16.83 3.17 5.69
C TYR A 97 -15.50 2.64 6.26
N GLY A 98 -14.99 1.60 5.62
CA GLY A 98 -13.67 1.04 5.89
C GLY A 98 -12.89 0.81 4.61
N TRP A 99 -11.93 -0.11 4.64
CA TRP A 99 -11.06 -0.41 3.50
C TRP A 99 -11.03 -1.91 3.20
N ASN A 100 -11.17 -2.25 1.92
CA ASN A 100 -10.76 -3.55 1.42
C ASN A 100 -9.29 -3.49 0.97
N SER A 101 -8.80 -4.48 0.23
CA SER A 101 -7.40 -4.54 -0.20
C SER A 101 -6.99 -3.43 -1.17
N TYR A 102 -7.95 -2.81 -1.87
CA TYR A 102 -7.70 -1.89 -2.99
C TYR A 102 -8.39 -0.52 -2.88
N GLY A 103 -9.05 -0.22 -1.76
CA GLY A 103 -9.63 1.10 -1.53
C GLY A 103 -10.80 1.10 -0.55
N TRP A 104 -11.57 2.19 -0.60
CA TRP A 104 -12.76 2.40 0.24
C TRP A 104 -13.81 1.30 -0.01
N ALA A 105 -14.36 0.76 1.08
CA ALA A 105 -15.32 -0.33 1.07
C ALA A 105 -16.22 -0.28 2.31
N TYR A 106 -17.16 -1.22 2.41
CA TYR A 106 -18.06 -1.34 3.58
C TYR A 106 -18.84 -0.06 3.87
N MET A 107 -19.13 0.73 2.83
CA MET A 107 -19.75 2.03 2.96
C MET A 107 -21.24 1.89 3.24
N THR A 108 -21.70 2.58 4.28
CA THR A 108 -23.12 2.75 4.58
C THR A 108 -23.39 4.19 4.94
N SER A 109 -24.57 4.68 4.57
CA SER A 109 -25.04 6.00 4.98
C SER A 109 -26.54 6.09 4.75
N ILE A 110 -27.15 7.18 5.19
CA ILE A 110 -28.55 7.49 4.94
C ILE A 110 -28.68 8.93 4.44
N ALA A 111 -29.68 9.23 3.61
CA ALA A 111 -29.87 10.59 3.11
C ALA A 111 -30.23 11.53 4.27
N VAL A 112 -29.70 12.74 4.26
CA VAL A 112 -30.17 13.78 5.19
C VAL A 112 -31.59 14.18 4.76
N PRO A 113 -32.58 14.14 5.67
CA PRO A 113 -33.95 14.57 5.38
C PRO A 113 -33.99 16.03 4.92
N LYS A 114 -34.64 16.29 3.78
CA LYS A 114 -34.70 17.64 3.20
C LYS A 114 -35.64 18.54 4.00
N GLY A 115 -35.20 19.76 4.29
CA GLY A 115 -35.98 20.79 4.96
C GLY A 115 -35.43 21.17 6.34
N ASP A 116 -36.28 21.79 7.14
CA ASP A 116 -35.97 22.42 8.43
C ASP A 116 -36.48 21.62 9.65
N LYS A 117 -37.25 20.56 9.42
CA LYS A 117 -37.79 19.66 10.45
C LYS A 117 -36.80 18.54 10.76
N TRP A 118 -36.50 18.39 12.05
CA TRP A 118 -35.72 17.27 12.56
C TRP A 118 -36.43 15.94 12.31
N GLN A 119 -35.74 15.00 11.69
CA GLN A 119 -36.26 13.65 11.44
C GLN A 119 -35.23 12.62 11.88
N LYS A 120 -35.72 11.55 12.51
CA LYS A 120 -34.86 10.45 12.96
C LYS A 120 -34.33 9.68 11.75
N VAL A 121 -33.03 9.45 11.74
CA VAL A 121 -32.32 8.66 10.73
C VAL A 121 -31.58 7.51 11.41
N SER A 122 -31.41 6.41 10.67
CA SER A 122 -30.73 5.21 11.16
C SER A 122 -29.97 4.54 10.02
N SER A 123 -28.82 3.98 10.33
CA SER A 123 -28.04 3.13 9.43
C SER A 123 -27.36 2.03 10.23
N THR A 124 -27.09 0.89 9.61
CA THR A 124 -26.31 -0.19 10.22
C THR A 124 -25.05 -0.45 9.41
N PHE A 125 -23.93 -0.70 10.08
CA PHE A 125 -22.65 -0.95 9.43
C PHE A 125 -21.89 -2.09 10.10
N VAL A 126 -20.99 -2.69 9.32
CA VAL A 126 -20.05 -3.74 9.74
C VAL A 126 -18.73 -3.48 9.03
N VAL A 127 -17.62 -3.50 9.78
CA VAL A 127 -16.26 -3.42 9.22
C VAL A 127 -15.39 -4.55 9.76
N PRO A 128 -14.38 -5.02 9.01
CA PRO A 128 -13.52 -6.13 9.43
C PRO A 128 -12.36 -5.71 10.35
N VAL A 129 -12.32 -4.46 10.82
CA VAL A 129 -11.18 -3.88 11.55
C VAL A 129 -11.67 -3.07 12.75
N GLY A 130 -10.77 -2.84 13.72
CA GLY A 130 -11.12 -2.19 14.98
C GLY A 130 -11.33 -0.66 14.91
N GLN A 131 -11.14 -0.07 13.73
CA GLN A 131 -11.40 1.35 13.48
C GLN A 131 -12.22 1.52 12.20
N VAL A 132 -13.29 2.29 12.29
CA VAL A 132 -14.14 2.69 11.17
C VAL A 132 -14.06 4.20 10.98
N THR A 133 -14.03 4.67 9.75
CA THR A 133 -14.26 6.10 9.51
C THR A 133 -15.75 6.37 9.56
N PHE A 134 -16.14 7.29 10.45
CA PHE A 134 -17.54 7.60 10.71
C PHE A 134 -17.76 9.11 10.74
N HIS A 135 -18.48 9.58 9.74
CA HIS A 135 -18.85 10.98 9.62
C HIS A 135 -20.34 11.14 9.93
N PRO A 136 -20.72 11.84 11.01
CA PRO A 136 -22.12 12.17 11.26
C PRO A 136 -22.80 12.86 10.07
N LEU A 137 -22.08 13.71 9.34
CA LEU A 137 -22.56 14.39 8.13
C LEU A 137 -21.49 14.38 7.04
N VAL A 138 -21.92 14.20 5.79
CA VAL A 138 -21.11 14.31 4.58
C VAL A 138 -21.88 15.10 3.52
N ALA A 139 -21.19 16.00 2.84
CA ALA A 139 -21.63 16.63 1.61
C ALA A 139 -20.74 16.15 0.46
N SER A 140 -21.36 15.66 -0.62
CA SER A 140 -20.65 15.13 -1.80
C SER A 140 -21.11 15.87 -3.05
N GLY A 141 -20.15 16.47 -3.76
CA GLY A 141 -20.41 17.27 -4.95
C GLY A 141 -21.42 18.40 -4.70
N ALA A 142 -21.46 18.95 -3.49
CA ALA A 142 -22.54 19.84 -3.04
C ALA A 142 -22.16 21.32 -3.11
N ALA A 143 -23.17 22.19 -3.23
CA ALA A 143 -23.02 23.64 -3.17
C ALA A 143 -24.26 24.28 -2.51
N LYS A 144 -24.06 25.42 -1.83
CA LYS A 144 -25.09 26.13 -1.05
C LYS A 144 -25.87 25.16 -0.18
N ALA A 145 -25.13 24.40 0.63
CA ALA A 145 -25.66 23.31 1.41
C ALA A 145 -25.45 23.54 2.90
N VAL A 146 -26.46 23.15 3.69
CA VAL A 146 -26.35 23.08 5.14
C VAL A 146 -27.05 21.84 5.64
N ALA A 147 -26.36 21.08 6.49
CA ALA A 147 -26.92 19.94 7.19
C ALA A 147 -26.68 20.09 8.70
N TYR A 148 -27.64 19.58 9.46
CA TYR A 148 -27.63 19.54 10.92
C TYR A 148 -27.84 18.08 11.35
N ILE A 149 -27.14 17.67 12.40
CA ILE A 149 -27.33 16.38 13.06
C ILE A 149 -27.22 16.53 14.57
N ASP A 150 -28.03 15.78 15.30
CA ASP A 150 -28.05 15.81 16.76
C ASP A 150 -28.42 14.43 17.34
N ASP A 151 -28.11 14.22 18.61
CA ASP A 151 -28.34 13.00 19.40
C ASP A 151 -27.85 11.73 18.70
N VAL A 152 -26.59 11.76 18.27
CA VAL A 152 -25.98 10.63 17.57
C VAL A 152 -25.66 9.51 18.55
N THR A 153 -26.24 8.34 18.31
CA THR A 153 -25.87 7.10 19.00
C THR A 153 -25.29 6.10 18.03
N VAL A 154 -24.26 5.38 18.47
CA VAL A 154 -23.66 4.25 17.75
C VAL A 154 -23.53 3.11 18.73
N GLU A 155 -24.33 2.06 18.54
CA GLU A 155 -24.47 0.97 19.51
C GLU A 155 -24.23 -0.37 18.83
N ARG A 156 -23.52 -1.26 19.51
CA ARG A 156 -23.37 -2.65 19.06
C ARG A 156 -24.70 -3.38 19.22
N ILE A 157 -25.23 -3.92 18.13
CA ILE A 157 -26.50 -4.66 18.12
C ILE A 157 -26.34 -6.15 17.82
N LYS A 158 -25.18 -6.58 17.30
CA LYS A 158 -24.81 -7.99 17.13
C LYS A 158 -23.33 -8.19 17.40
N THR A 159 -22.96 -9.32 18.01
CA THR A 159 -21.56 -9.72 18.15
C THR A 159 -20.95 -10.08 16.78
N PRO A 160 -19.62 -10.23 16.68
CA PRO A 160 -18.96 -10.75 15.48
C PRO A 160 -19.56 -12.09 15.01
N GLU A 161 -19.75 -13.04 15.91
CA GLU A 161 -20.24 -14.39 15.62
C GLU A 161 -21.67 -14.35 15.06
N GLN A 162 -22.56 -13.58 15.71
CA GLN A 162 -23.94 -13.40 15.26
C GLN A 162 -24.00 -12.77 13.86
N THR A 163 -23.19 -11.73 13.64
CA THR A 163 -23.13 -11.03 12.34
C THR A 163 -22.69 -12.00 11.23
N ILE A 164 -21.64 -12.78 11.47
CA ILE A 164 -21.12 -13.74 10.50
C ILE A 164 -22.10 -14.87 10.23
N THR A 165 -22.72 -15.42 11.27
CA THR A 165 -23.77 -16.45 11.12
C THR A 165 -24.95 -15.94 10.30
N ASP A 166 -25.37 -14.69 10.47
CA ASP A 166 -26.44 -14.11 9.67
C ASP A 166 -26.07 -13.96 8.20
N ILE A 167 -24.83 -13.55 7.90
CA ILE A 167 -24.33 -13.46 6.52
C ILE A 167 -24.24 -14.86 5.88
N GLU A 168 -23.81 -15.88 6.64
CA GLU A 168 -23.81 -17.28 6.18
C GLU A 168 -25.23 -17.75 5.84
N LYS A 169 -26.18 -17.57 6.77
CA LYS A 169 -27.59 -18.01 6.63
C LYS A 169 -28.31 -17.30 5.48
N SER A 170 -28.00 -16.02 5.24
CA SER A 170 -28.60 -15.28 4.14
C SER A 170 -28.14 -15.78 2.76
N GLY A 171 -27.12 -16.65 2.70
CA GLY A 171 -26.52 -17.10 1.45
C GLY A 171 -25.92 -15.95 0.63
N SER A 172 -25.45 -14.88 1.29
CA SER A 172 -25.07 -13.63 0.64
C SER A 172 -24.11 -13.84 -0.53
N ARG A 173 -24.43 -13.24 -1.68
CA ARG A 173 -23.56 -13.13 -2.86
C ARG A 173 -22.98 -11.72 -3.03
N SER A 174 -23.29 -10.82 -2.09
CA SER A 174 -22.77 -9.45 -2.14
C SER A 174 -21.26 -9.43 -1.90
N GLN A 175 -20.57 -8.52 -2.59
CA GLN A 175 -19.14 -8.30 -2.40
C GLN A 175 -18.82 -8.04 -0.92
N THR A 176 -19.56 -7.15 -0.25
CA THR A 176 -19.39 -6.85 1.18
C THR A 176 -19.49 -8.09 2.06
N GLY A 177 -20.55 -8.88 1.91
CA GLY A 177 -20.77 -10.08 2.72
C GLY A 177 -19.64 -11.10 2.54
N LEU A 178 -19.27 -11.37 1.28
CA LEU A 178 -18.20 -12.32 0.98
C LEU A 178 -16.82 -11.83 1.46
N GLN A 179 -16.52 -10.53 1.34
CA GLN A 179 -15.26 -9.96 1.82
C GLN A 179 -15.15 -10.00 3.36
N LEU A 180 -16.26 -9.81 4.09
CA LEU A 180 -16.32 -9.97 5.55
C LEU A 180 -16.11 -11.43 5.96
N LEU A 181 -16.83 -12.37 5.32
CA LEU A 181 -16.67 -13.81 5.59
C LEU A 181 -15.22 -14.26 5.35
N ALA A 182 -14.62 -13.87 4.22
CA ALA A 182 -13.26 -14.25 3.89
C ALA A 182 -12.25 -13.77 4.93
N ARG A 183 -12.33 -12.51 5.39
CA ARG A 183 -11.45 -11.98 6.44
C ARG A 183 -11.65 -12.69 7.77
N TYR A 184 -12.90 -12.90 8.17
CA TYR A 184 -13.24 -13.56 9.43
C TYR A 184 -12.68 -15.00 9.50
N TYR A 185 -12.82 -15.77 8.42
CA TYR A 185 -12.27 -17.12 8.34
C TYR A 185 -10.75 -17.12 8.21
N LEU A 186 -10.19 -16.16 7.46
CA LEU A 186 -8.76 -16.05 7.29
C LEU A 186 -8.10 -15.79 8.66
N GLU A 187 -8.58 -14.84 9.45
CA GLU A 187 -8.06 -14.58 10.81
C GLU A 187 -8.04 -15.83 11.69
N ARG A 188 -9.02 -16.72 11.53
CA ARG A 188 -9.13 -18.01 12.25
C ARG A 188 -8.40 -19.17 11.57
N GLY A 189 -7.61 -18.90 10.53
CA GLY A 189 -6.83 -19.92 9.81
C GLY A 189 -7.64 -20.90 8.98
N ASN A 190 -8.93 -20.65 8.74
CA ASN A 190 -9.79 -21.57 8.00
C ASN A 190 -9.74 -21.33 6.48
N LEU A 191 -8.64 -21.76 5.86
CA LEU A 191 -8.40 -21.59 4.42
C LEU A 191 -9.44 -22.29 3.53
N ALA A 192 -9.97 -23.44 3.97
CA ALA A 192 -11.02 -24.16 3.25
C ALA A 192 -12.28 -23.28 3.07
N LYS A 193 -12.73 -22.63 4.15
CA LYS A 193 -13.85 -21.69 4.07
C LYS A 193 -13.51 -20.43 3.26
N VAL A 194 -12.28 -19.92 3.34
CA VAL A 194 -11.84 -18.79 2.49
C VAL A 194 -11.97 -19.13 1.01
N HIS A 195 -11.49 -20.31 0.58
CA HIS A 195 -11.62 -20.75 -0.82
C HIS A 195 -13.08 -20.97 -1.23
N ALA A 196 -13.92 -21.53 -0.36
CA ALA A 196 -15.34 -21.69 -0.62
C ALA A 196 -16.07 -20.33 -0.80
N VAL A 197 -15.73 -19.32 0.00
CA VAL A 197 -16.23 -17.95 -0.15
C VAL A 197 -15.73 -17.34 -1.45
N MET A 198 -14.44 -17.47 -1.75
CA MET A 198 -13.82 -16.95 -2.96
C MET A 198 -14.48 -17.50 -4.23
N ALA A 199 -14.80 -18.79 -4.27
CA ALA A 199 -15.47 -19.42 -5.41
C ALA A 199 -16.84 -18.79 -5.72
N LYS A 200 -17.55 -18.29 -4.70
CA LYS A 200 -18.87 -17.66 -4.83
C LYS A 200 -18.83 -16.20 -5.30
N GLY A 201 -17.67 -15.54 -5.22
CA GLY A 201 -17.50 -14.12 -5.50
C GLY A 201 -17.35 -13.80 -6.99
N ASP A 202 -17.63 -12.54 -7.31
CA ASP A 202 -17.29 -11.93 -8.58
C ASP A 202 -15.77 -11.71 -8.72
N GLN A 203 -15.32 -11.16 -9.85
CA GLN A 203 -13.90 -10.86 -10.06
C GLN A 203 -13.33 -9.93 -8.98
N GLY A 204 -14.06 -8.88 -8.58
CA GLY A 204 -13.60 -7.94 -7.56
C GLY A 204 -13.39 -8.59 -6.20
N THR A 205 -14.32 -9.44 -5.76
CA THR A 205 -14.21 -10.22 -4.53
C THR A 205 -13.05 -11.20 -4.59
N LYS A 206 -12.89 -11.91 -5.71
CA LYS A 206 -11.79 -12.85 -5.92
C LYS A 206 -10.43 -12.15 -5.90
N ALA A 207 -10.29 -11.00 -6.56
CA ALA A 207 -9.08 -10.20 -6.53
C ALA A 207 -8.74 -9.73 -5.11
N ASP A 208 -9.74 -9.33 -4.32
CA ASP A 208 -9.54 -8.90 -2.93
C ASP A 208 -9.06 -10.06 -2.05
N ILE A 209 -9.71 -11.22 -2.12
CA ILE A 209 -9.32 -12.40 -1.34
C ILE A 209 -7.94 -12.91 -1.76
N ALA A 210 -7.62 -12.91 -3.06
CA ALA A 210 -6.29 -13.25 -3.55
C ALA A 210 -5.22 -12.31 -2.97
N CYS A 211 -5.50 -11.01 -2.81
CA CYS A 211 -4.58 -10.09 -2.16
C CYS A 211 -4.34 -10.43 -0.69
N LEU A 212 -5.38 -10.78 0.06
CA LEU A 212 -5.24 -11.22 1.46
C LEU A 212 -4.37 -12.47 1.58
N LEU A 213 -4.57 -13.44 0.69
CA LEU A 213 -3.80 -14.67 0.65
C LEU A 213 -2.34 -14.40 0.25
N ALA A 214 -2.10 -13.52 -0.71
CA ALA A 214 -0.75 -13.09 -1.09
C ALA A 214 0.00 -12.45 0.09
N LYS A 215 -0.68 -11.62 0.88
CA LYS A 215 -0.09 -10.96 2.07
C LYS A 215 0.24 -11.91 3.21
N ARG A 216 -0.47 -13.05 3.31
CA ARG A 216 -0.26 -14.06 4.36
C ARG A 216 0.65 -15.21 3.91
N ALA A 217 1.01 -15.25 2.63
CA ALA A 217 1.83 -16.31 2.07
C ALA A 217 3.14 -16.47 2.87
N GLY A 218 3.44 -17.71 3.27
CA GLY A 218 4.64 -18.02 4.04
C GLY A 218 5.90 -18.14 3.17
N THR A 219 5.74 -18.21 1.85
CA THR A 219 6.82 -18.39 0.89
C THR A 219 6.65 -17.47 -0.32
N ALA A 220 7.76 -17.12 -0.98
CA ALA A 220 7.73 -16.33 -2.21
C ALA A 220 6.93 -17.01 -3.34
N ALA A 221 7.01 -18.34 -3.45
CA ALA A 221 6.26 -19.12 -4.42
C ALA A 221 4.74 -19.04 -4.20
N GLU A 222 4.30 -19.16 -2.94
CA GLU A 222 2.89 -19.02 -2.59
C GLU A 222 2.39 -17.58 -2.83
N ARG A 223 3.20 -16.57 -2.49
CA ARG A 223 2.88 -15.17 -2.77
C ARG A 223 2.70 -14.95 -4.26
N ARG A 224 3.65 -15.42 -5.09
CA ARG A 224 3.59 -15.35 -6.56
C ARG A 224 2.30 -15.95 -7.10
N LYS A 225 1.93 -17.16 -6.65
CA LYS A 225 0.67 -17.81 -7.05
C LYS A 225 -0.53 -16.89 -6.83
N TRP A 226 -0.63 -16.26 -5.66
CA TRP A 226 -1.79 -15.41 -5.34
C TRP A 226 -1.77 -14.05 -6.04
N VAL A 227 -0.60 -13.45 -6.26
CA VAL A 227 -0.52 -12.21 -7.05
C VAL A 227 -0.91 -12.45 -8.51
N VAL A 228 -0.53 -13.60 -9.09
CA VAL A 228 -1.03 -13.98 -10.43
C VAL A 228 -2.56 -14.10 -10.44
N GLN A 229 -3.18 -14.64 -9.38
CA GLN A 229 -4.64 -14.65 -9.25
C GLN A 229 -5.22 -13.23 -9.11
N MET A 230 -4.57 -12.32 -8.38
CA MET A 230 -5.00 -10.91 -8.30
C MET A 230 -5.08 -10.28 -9.70
N ILE A 231 -4.07 -10.53 -10.54
CA ILE A 231 -4.03 -10.02 -11.91
C ILE A 231 -5.11 -10.69 -12.76
N ARG A 232 -5.24 -12.02 -12.68
CA ARG A 232 -6.27 -12.79 -13.40
C ARG A 232 -7.71 -12.33 -13.10
N TYR A 233 -7.94 -11.86 -11.88
CA TYR A 233 -9.23 -11.30 -11.47
C TYR A 233 -9.32 -9.78 -11.65
N ASP A 234 -8.46 -9.21 -12.49
CA ASP A 234 -8.43 -7.80 -12.84
C ASP A 234 -8.41 -6.89 -11.60
N CYS A 235 -7.41 -7.08 -10.73
CA CYS A 235 -7.18 -6.15 -9.62
C CYS A 235 -6.95 -4.71 -10.11
N THR A 236 -6.50 -4.52 -11.36
CA THR A 236 -6.12 -3.20 -11.90
C THR A 236 -7.28 -2.22 -12.10
N ARG A 237 -8.53 -2.68 -12.02
CA ARG A 237 -9.70 -1.80 -12.00
C ARG A 237 -9.76 -0.88 -10.78
N TRP A 238 -9.02 -1.20 -9.73
CA TRP A 238 -9.00 -0.43 -8.48
C TRP A 238 -7.79 0.51 -8.40
N PRO A 239 -7.95 1.73 -7.87
CA PRO A 239 -6.85 2.72 -7.80
C PRO A 239 -5.60 2.24 -7.06
N ASP A 240 -5.77 1.49 -5.97
CA ASP A 240 -4.64 1.08 -5.12
C ASP A 240 -3.93 -0.20 -5.59
N ALA A 241 -4.38 -0.81 -6.69
CA ALA A 241 -3.74 -2.00 -7.23
C ALA A 241 -2.25 -1.80 -7.50
N LYS A 242 -1.87 -0.62 -7.98
CA LYS A 242 -0.45 -0.24 -8.20
C LYS A 242 0.40 -0.26 -6.92
N HIS A 243 -0.21 0.04 -5.77
CA HIS A 243 0.49 0.00 -4.48
C HIS A 243 0.64 -1.44 -4.02
N ARG A 244 -0.42 -2.26 -4.14
CA ARG A 244 -0.39 -3.68 -3.75
C ARG A 244 0.55 -4.51 -4.60
N LEU A 245 0.55 -4.31 -5.91
CA LEU A 245 1.49 -5.02 -6.79
C LEU A 245 2.94 -4.66 -6.45
N ARG A 246 3.26 -3.38 -6.24
CA ARG A 246 4.61 -2.95 -5.83
C ARG A 246 5.02 -3.50 -4.46
N GLU A 247 4.11 -3.49 -3.49
CA GLU A 247 4.34 -4.06 -2.16
C GLU A 247 4.71 -5.55 -2.27
N LEU A 248 3.91 -6.33 -3.00
CA LEU A 248 4.03 -7.79 -3.08
C LEU A 248 5.15 -8.29 -4.01
N THR A 249 5.77 -7.40 -4.80
CA THR A 249 6.92 -7.69 -5.66
C THR A 249 8.18 -6.91 -5.26
N SER A 250 8.16 -6.26 -4.09
CA SER A 250 9.24 -5.37 -3.64
C SER A 250 10.55 -6.09 -3.35
N ASP A 251 10.49 -7.34 -2.89
CA ASP A 251 11.62 -8.19 -2.56
C ASP A 251 12.14 -9.01 -3.74
N MET A 252 11.45 -8.98 -4.89
CA MET A 252 11.87 -9.67 -6.10
C MET A 252 12.96 -8.89 -6.83
N ASP A 253 13.98 -9.59 -7.31
CA ASP A 253 14.88 -9.04 -8.32
C ASP A 253 14.17 -8.87 -9.68
N GLU A 254 14.84 -8.27 -10.66
CA GLU A 254 14.16 -8.01 -11.92
C GLU A 254 13.92 -9.28 -12.76
N GLY A 255 14.80 -10.28 -12.69
CA GLY A 255 14.60 -11.56 -13.37
C GLY A 255 13.37 -12.28 -12.82
N GLU A 256 13.24 -12.29 -11.49
CA GLU A 256 12.05 -12.79 -10.79
C GLU A 256 10.79 -12.01 -11.16
N ARG A 257 10.85 -10.67 -11.22
CA ARG A 257 9.71 -9.82 -11.66
C ARG A 257 9.32 -10.08 -13.11
N LEU A 258 10.29 -10.30 -14.00
CA LEU A 258 10.03 -10.62 -15.40
C LEU A 258 9.34 -11.97 -15.52
N ALA A 259 9.91 -13.01 -14.91
CA ALA A 259 9.31 -14.34 -14.90
C ALA A 259 7.89 -14.30 -14.30
N PHE A 260 7.71 -13.56 -13.20
CA PHE A 260 6.40 -13.31 -12.61
C PHE A 260 5.42 -12.66 -13.60
N CYS A 261 5.85 -11.64 -14.32
CA CYS A 261 5.03 -10.95 -15.31
C CYS A 261 4.63 -11.86 -16.46
N LEU A 262 5.54 -12.72 -16.91
CA LEU A 262 5.28 -13.71 -17.96
C LEU A 262 4.23 -14.74 -17.51
N ASP A 263 4.30 -15.24 -16.28
CA ASP A 263 3.26 -16.11 -15.72
C ASP A 263 1.89 -15.41 -15.69
N ALA A 264 1.87 -14.14 -15.28
CA ALA A 264 0.65 -13.37 -15.20
C ALA A 264 0.02 -13.18 -16.59
N LEU A 265 0.82 -12.86 -17.61
CA LEU A 265 0.34 -12.75 -19.00
C LEU A 265 -0.18 -14.09 -19.51
N ALA A 266 0.55 -15.18 -19.28
CA ALA A 266 0.15 -16.51 -19.71
C ALA A 266 -1.16 -16.96 -19.03
N ALA A 267 -1.32 -16.70 -17.73
CA ALA A 267 -2.52 -17.05 -16.97
C ALA A 267 -3.78 -16.28 -17.39
N THR A 268 -3.62 -15.17 -18.11
CA THR A 268 -4.71 -14.32 -18.62
C THR A 268 -4.82 -14.28 -20.13
N ASP A 269 -4.04 -15.11 -20.83
CA ASP A 269 -3.92 -15.10 -22.30
C ASP A 269 -3.67 -13.69 -22.87
N GLY A 270 -2.77 -12.94 -22.24
CA GLY A 270 -2.39 -11.59 -22.69
C GLY A 270 -3.46 -10.49 -22.53
N ALA A 271 -4.46 -10.68 -21.67
CA ALA A 271 -5.50 -9.67 -21.44
C ALA A 271 -4.96 -8.27 -21.09
N ASP A 272 -5.65 -7.22 -21.54
CA ASP A 272 -5.21 -5.82 -21.40
C ASP A 272 -4.95 -5.40 -19.94
N HIS A 273 -5.75 -5.89 -19.00
CA HIS A 273 -5.54 -5.61 -17.57
C HIS A 273 -4.26 -6.25 -17.03
N ALA A 274 -3.88 -7.44 -17.54
CA ALA A 274 -2.62 -8.08 -17.18
C ALA A 274 -1.44 -7.31 -17.78
N VAL A 275 -1.55 -6.86 -19.03
CA VAL A 275 -0.57 -5.94 -19.64
C VAL A 275 -0.41 -4.68 -18.78
N ALA A 276 -1.51 -4.10 -18.30
CA ALA A 276 -1.48 -2.94 -17.43
C ALA A 276 -0.86 -3.21 -16.04
N ALA A 277 -0.99 -4.43 -15.51
CA ALA A 277 -0.30 -4.84 -14.29
C ALA A 277 1.21 -5.00 -14.53
N VAL A 278 1.59 -5.67 -15.61
CA VAL A 278 2.99 -5.91 -16.00
C VAL A 278 3.74 -4.60 -16.23
N LYS A 279 3.17 -3.65 -16.96
CA LYS A 279 3.78 -2.32 -17.16
C LYS A 279 4.13 -1.64 -15.83
N ARG A 280 3.27 -1.78 -14.81
CA ARG A 280 3.48 -1.20 -13.48
C ARG A 280 4.54 -1.95 -12.68
N ILE A 281 4.58 -3.28 -12.75
CA ILE A 281 5.54 -4.11 -12.02
C ILE A 281 6.96 -3.95 -12.61
N MET A 282 7.07 -3.97 -13.94
CA MET A 282 8.35 -3.84 -14.64
C MET A 282 8.85 -2.40 -14.74
N GLY A 283 8.05 -1.41 -14.30
CA GLY A 283 8.43 0.00 -14.40
C GLY A 283 8.65 0.47 -15.84
N VAL A 284 7.90 -0.08 -16.80
CA VAL A 284 7.99 0.28 -18.22
C VAL A 284 7.86 1.80 -18.36
N GLY A 285 8.88 2.44 -18.93
CA GLY A 285 8.93 3.91 -19.10
C GLY A 285 9.33 4.73 -17.86
N ALA A 286 9.76 4.13 -16.75
CA ALA A 286 10.21 4.88 -15.58
C ALA A 286 11.26 4.14 -14.74
N SER A 287 12.53 4.52 -14.90
CA SER A 287 13.56 4.29 -13.88
C SER A 287 14.31 5.59 -13.63
N LYS A 288 14.15 6.14 -12.42
CA LYS A 288 15.01 7.23 -11.88
C LYS A 288 16.21 6.66 -11.10
N THR A 289 16.37 5.34 -11.07
CA THR A 289 17.41 4.68 -10.29
C THR A 289 18.72 4.72 -11.04
N VAL A 290 19.72 5.33 -10.40
CA VAL A 290 21.10 5.39 -10.85
C VAL A 290 21.71 3.98 -10.80
N ARG A 291 22.03 3.43 -11.97
CA ARG A 291 22.60 2.08 -12.13
C ARG A 291 23.79 2.12 -13.09
N PRO A 292 24.92 1.50 -12.72
CA PRO A 292 26.07 1.33 -13.61
C PRO A 292 25.68 0.71 -14.98
N VAL A 293 26.38 1.13 -16.02
CA VAL A 293 26.31 0.64 -17.39
C VAL A 293 26.54 -0.86 -17.44
N LYS A 294 27.58 -1.40 -16.80
CA LYS A 294 27.87 -2.85 -16.83
C LYS A 294 26.75 -3.68 -16.19
N GLU A 295 26.22 -3.23 -15.05
CA GLU A 295 25.08 -3.91 -14.41
C GLU A 295 23.81 -3.82 -15.26
N THR A 296 23.55 -2.64 -15.85
CA THR A 296 22.43 -2.44 -16.77
C THR A 296 22.56 -3.36 -17.99
N ALA A 297 23.77 -3.54 -18.53
CA ALA A 297 24.01 -4.45 -19.65
C ALA A 297 23.71 -5.91 -19.30
N ALA A 298 24.23 -6.41 -18.18
CA ALA A 298 24.00 -7.78 -17.73
C ALA A 298 22.50 -8.06 -17.51
N GLN A 299 21.82 -7.10 -16.88
CA GLN A 299 20.38 -7.12 -16.66
C GLN A 299 19.58 -7.19 -17.97
N LEU A 300 19.84 -6.29 -18.92
CA LEU A 300 19.13 -6.26 -20.20
C LEU A 300 19.41 -7.50 -21.06
N ALA A 301 20.61 -8.09 -20.94
CA ALA A 301 20.94 -9.35 -21.62
C ALA A 301 20.11 -10.52 -21.07
N LEU A 302 20.00 -10.66 -19.73
CA LEU A 302 19.14 -11.67 -19.11
C LEU A 302 17.68 -11.47 -19.53
N ARG A 303 17.20 -10.22 -19.49
CA ARG A 303 15.84 -9.88 -19.89
C ARG A 303 15.56 -10.20 -21.36
N GLU A 304 16.51 -9.93 -22.25
CA GLU A 304 16.40 -10.30 -23.66
C GLU A 304 16.28 -11.80 -23.86
N GLN A 305 17.12 -12.59 -23.19
CA GLN A 305 17.09 -14.04 -23.29
C GLN A 305 15.72 -14.57 -22.84
N THR A 306 15.27 -14.22 -21.64
CA THR A 306 13.99 -14.66 -21.09
C THR A 306 12.81 -14.23 -21.96
N LEU A 307 12.84 -13.01 -22.50
CA LEU A 307 11.77 -12.50 -23.35
C LEU A 307 11.74 -13.20 -24.72
N THR A 308 12.91 -13.57 -25.26
CA THR A 308 13.01 -14.33 -26.52
C THR A 308 12.37 -15.71 -26.37
N GLU A 309 12.67 -16.41 -25.28
CA GLU A 309 12.07 -17.71 -24.95
C GLU A 309 10.54 -17.58 -24.78
N ALA A 310 10.07 -16.53 -24.09
CA ALA A 310 8.65 -16.27 -23.90
C ALA A 310 7.90 -15.99 -25.21
N VAL A 311 8.51 -15.21 -26.12
CA VAL A 311 7.93 -14.91 -27.45
C VAL A 311 7.84 -16.18 -28.29
N ALA A 312 8.87 -17.03 -28.26
CA ALA A 312 8.81 -18.33 -28.93
C ALA A 312 7.68 -19.21 -28.37
N ALA A 313 7.50 -19.25 -27.05
CA ALA A 313 6.42 -20.00 -26.38
C ALA A 313 5.01 -19.41 -26.60
N ALA A 314 4.91 -18.13 -26.95
CA ALA A 314 3.65 -17.45 -27.23
C ALA A 314 3.15 -17.67 -28.68
N LYS A 315 3.94 -18.31 -29.54
CA LYS A 315 3.62 -18.49 -30.95
C LYS A 315 2.22 -19.08 -31.16
N GLY A 316 1.40 -18.40 -31.95
CA GLY A 316 0.02 -18.80 -32.22
C GLY A 316 -0.99 -18.36 -31.15
N LYS A 317 -0.61 -17.48 -30.22
CA LYS A 317 -1.48 -16.83 -29.24
C LYS A 317 -1.44 -15.31 -29.44
N PRO A 318 -2.28 -14.76 -30.33
CA PRO A 318 -2.15 -13.35 -30.77
C PRO A 318 -2.19 -12.32 -29.64
N ALA A 319 -3.01 -12.55 -28.61
CA ALA A 319 -3.11 -11.65 -27.47
C ALA A 319 -1.83 -11.65 -26.62
N LEU A 320 -1.22 -12.82 -26.41
CA LEU A 320 0.05 -12.93 -25.70
C LEU A 320 1.22 -12.37 -26.52
N GLU A 321 1.25 -12.63 -27.82
CA GLU A 321 2.25 -12.05 -28.74
C GLU A 321 2.21 -10.51 -28.70
N LYS A 322 1.01 -9.92 -28.76
CA LYS A 322 0.81 -8.47 -28.63
C LYS A 322 1.29 -7.94 -27.27
N ALA A 323 1.01 -8.65 -26.19
CA ALA A 323 1.46 -8.27 -24.85
C ALA A 323 2.99 -8.28 -24.71
N LEU A 324 3.65 -9.30 -25.26
CA LEU A 324 5.10 -9.44 -25.21
C LEU A 324 5.81 -8.42 -26.12
N ALA A 325 5.21 -8.05 -27.26
CA ALA A 325 5.74 -7.02 -28.15
C ALA A 325 5.97 -5.67 -27.43
N ILE A 326 5.09 -5.32 -26.47
CA ILE A 326 5.26 -4.12 -25.65
C ILE A 326 6.52 -4.19 -24.78
N LEU A 327 6.81 -5.37 -24.22
CA LEU A 327 8.04 -5.58 -23.43
C LEU A 327 9.28 -5.57 -24.31
N GLN A 328 9.18 -6.08 -25.55
CA GLN A 328 10.27 -6.05 -26.53
C GLN A 328 10.59 -4.61 -26.95
N GLU A 329 9.56 -3.78 -27.17
CA GLU A 329 9.73 -2.36 -27.50
C GLU A 329 10.40 -1.59 -26.35
N ASP A 330 9.96 -1.81 -25.10
CA ASP A 330 10.59 -1.21 -23.91
C ASP A 330 12.06 -1.64 -23.77
N LEU A 331 12.34 -2.94 -23.96
CA LEU A 331 13.69 -3.48 -23.95
C LEU A 331 14.57 -2.83 -25.04
N ALA A 332 14.06 -2.68 -26.26
CA ALA A 332 14.77 -2.04 -27.36
C ALA A 332 15.11 -0.57 -27.04
N LYS A 333 14.17 0.18 -26.44
CA LYS A 333 14.42 1.56 -25.98
C LYS A 333 15.50 1.59 -24.90
N GLN A 334 15.44 0.71 -23.92
CA GLN A 334 16.44 0.63 -22.85
C GLN A 334 17.83 0.26 -23.38
N LYS A 335 17.91 -0.66 -24.35
CA LYS A 335 19.16 -1.01 -25.02
C LYS A 335 19.77 0.15 -25.80
N LYS A 336 18.94 0.97 -26.46
CA LYS A 336 19.41 2.18 -27.12
C LYS A 336 20.02 3.17 -26.12
N VAL A 337 19.32 3.45 -25.02
CA VAL A 337 19.85 4.31 -23.93
C VAL A 337 21.13 3.73 -23.34
N LEU A 338 21.19 2.41 -23.16
CA LEU A 338 22.41 1.73 -22.68
C LEU A 338 23.58 1.93 -23.65
N ALA A 339 23.36 1.77 -24.96
CA ALA A 339 24.40 1.95 -25.97
C ALA A 339 24.94 3.39 -25.97
N GLU A 340 24.06 4.38 -25.88
CA GLU A 340 24.45 5.80 -25.73
C GLU A 340 25.30 5.99 -24.47
N ARG A 341 24.86 5.46 -23.32
CA ARG A 341 25.62 5.53 -22.06
C ARG A 341 26.96 4.79 -22.10
N GLN A 342 27.06 3.69 -22.83
CA GLN A 342 28.31 2.96 -23.03
C GLN A 342 29.32 3.80 -23.80
N THR A 343 28.87 4.49 -24.86
CA THR A 343 29.74 5.38 -25.65
C THR A 343 30.15 6.64 -24.90
N SER A 344 29.39 7.05 -23.89
CA SER A 344 29.70 8.22 -23.05
C SER A 344 30.55 7.89 -21.83
N LEU A 345 30.97 6.64 -21.63
CA LEU A 345 31.87 6.30 -20.51
C LEU A 345 33.21 7.01 -20.69
N GLY A 346 33.67 7.66 -19.62
CA GLY A 346 34.96 8.32 -19.57
C GLY A 346 36.12 7.32 -19.52
N SER A 347 37.33 7.85 -19.71
CA SER A 347 38.59 7.10 -19.64
C SER A 347 39.57 7.71 -18.63
N MET A 348 39.05 8.51 -17.70
CA MET A 348 39.86 9.18 -16.68
C MET A 348 40.46 8.15 -15.72
N ARG A 349 41.66 8.45 -15.19
CA ARG A 349 42.28 7.67 -14.11
C ARG A 349 42.14 8.42 -12.80
N LEU A 350 41.37 7.84 -11.89
CA LEU A 350 41.23 8.36 -10.52
C LEU A 350 42.34 7.80 -9.64
N SER A 351 42.75 8.57 -8.62
CA SER A 351 43.70 8.10 -7.62
C SER A 351 43.28 8.50 -6.21
N ILE A 352 43.58 7.63 -5.24
CA ILE A 352 43.42 7.88 -3.80
C ILE A 352 44.77 7.57 -3.15
N ALA A 353 45.32 8.52 -2.40
CA ALA A 353 46.64 8.40 -1.76
C ALA A 353 47.74 7.91 -2.73
N GLY A 354 47.76 8.44 -3.95
CA GLY A 354 48.72 8.09 -5.01
C GLY A 354 48.51 6.73 -5.68
N ARG A 355 47.43 6.00 -5.37
CA ARG A 355 47.13 4.69 -5.98
C ARG A 355 45.94 4.81 -6.92
N SER A 356 46.05 4.24 -8.11
CA SER A 356 44.97 4.19 -9.09
C SER A 356 43.76 3.44 -8.55
N VAL A 357 42.58 4.03 -8.70
CA VAL A 357 41.30 3.42 -8.33
C VAL A 357 40.87 2.49 -9.46
N THR A 358 40.88 1.17 -9.20
CA THR A 358 40.45 0.14 -10.15
C THR A 358 39.67 -0.94 -9.42
N ALA A 359 38.84 -1.71 -10.14
CA ALA A 359 38.05 -2.80 -9.55
C ALA A 359 38.89 -3.89 -8.88
N ARG A 360 40.14 -4.07 -9.32
CA ARG A 360 41.10 -5.02 -8.73
C ARG A 360 41.70 -4.54 -7.41
N MET A 361 41.77 -3.24 -7.20
CA MET A 361 42.49 -2.63 -6.09
C MET A 361 41.56 -2.07 -5.02
N TYR A 362 40.37 -1.59 -5.41
CA TYR A 362 39.42 -0.91 -4.54
C TYR A 362 38.05 -1.58 -4.56
N GLN A 363 37.33 -1.41 -3.46
CA GLN A 363 35.94 -1.81 -3.28
C GLN A 363 35.21 -0.72 -2.48
N ILE A 364 33.92 -0.50 -2.76
CA ILE A 364 33.08 0.41 -1.98
C ILE A 364 32.45 -0.42 -0.86
N VAL A 365 32.59 0.03 0.38
CA VAL A 365 32.13 -0.71 1.56
C VAL A 365 31.07 0.06 2.31
N THR A 366 29.90 -0.56 2.49
CA THR A 366 28.79 -0.04 3.31
C THR A 366 28.79 -0.69 4.70
N PRO A 367 27.97 -0.20 5.67
CA PRO A 367 27.71 -0.94 6.89
C PRO A 367 27.07 -2.30 6.62
N ASP A 368 27.14 -3.23 7.57
CA ASP A 368 26.50 -4.55 7.43
C ASP A 368 24.97 -4.45 7.27
N GLN A 369 24.37 -3.44 7.89
CA GLN A 369 22.96 -3.09 7.77
C GLN A 369 22.82 -1.64 7.29
N PRO A 370 23.04 -1.35 6.00
CA PRO A 370 23.06 0.00 5.52
C PRO A 370 21.67 0.62 5.60
N THR A 371 21.58 1.85 6.09
CA THR A 371 20.38 2.66 5.94
C THR A 371 20.13 2.98 4.46
N ARG A 372 18.90 3.37 4.11
CA ARG A 372 18.58 3.75 2.72
C ARG A 372 19.52 4.84 2.16
N PRO A 373 19.85 5.91 2.90
CA PRO A 373 20.80 6.92 2.43
C PRO A 373 22.22 6.37 2.21
N GLU A 374 22.73 5.50 3.10
CA GLU A 374 24.08 4.92 2.95
C GLU A 374 24.17 4.00 1.74
N ALA A 375 23.16 3.13 1.55
CA ALA A 375 23.06 2.29 0.37
C ALA A 375 22.98 3.13 -0.91
N HIS A 376 22.19 4.20 -0.90
CA HIS A 376 22.07 5.10 -2.05
C HIS A 376 23.38 5.84 -2.34
N ALA A 377 24.04 6.39 -1.33
CA ALA A 377 25.32 7.10 -1.47
C ALA A 377 26.43 6.21 -2.06
N ALA A 378 26.51 4.95 -1.62
CA ALA A 378 27.43 3.97 -2.21
C ALA A 378 27.14 3.72 -3.69
N ARG A 379 25.87 3.69 -4.09
CA ARG A 379 25.43 3.50 -5.48
C ARG A 379 25.69 4.71 -6.35
N GLU A 380 25.50 5.91 -5.84
CA GLU A 380 25.88 7.15 -6.54
C GLU A 380 27.38 7.17 -6.82
N LEU A 381 28.20 6.88 -5.79
CA LEU A 381 29.65 6.82 -5.95
C LEU A 381 30.07 5.79 -7.00
N GLN A 382 29.53 4.58 -6.92
CA GLN A 382 29.82 3.49 -7.87
C GLN A 382 29.49 3.91 -9.31
N PHE A 383 28.31 4.51 -9.50
CA PHE A 383 27.86 4.98 -10.81
C PHE A 383 28.78 6.06 -11.38
N HIS A 384 29.15 7.07 -10.57
CA HIS A 384 30.00 8.15 -11.05
C HIS A 384 31.43 7.70 -11.32
N ILE A 385 31.97 6.77 -10.52
CA ILE A 385 33.28 6.15 -10.81
C ILE A 385 33.25 5.47 -12.18
N GLU A 386 32.23 4.65 -12.46
CA GLU A 386 32.13 4.00 -13.76
C GLU A 386 31.93 5.02 -14.88
N ALA A 387 31.05 6.01 -14.69
CA ALA A 387 30.83 7.07 -15.67
C ALA A 387 32.11 7.82 -16.03
N MET A 388 32.98 8.10 -15.06
CA MET A 388 34.24 8.82 -15.27
C MET A 388 35.37 7.95 -15.85
N THR A 389 35.42 6.67 -15.49
CA THR A 389 36.61 5.82 -15.70
C THR A 389 36.37 4.58 -16.55
N GLY A 390 35.12 4.17 -16.73
CA GLY A 390 34.73 2.86 -17.27
C GLY A 390 34.94 1.69 -16.31
N GLU A 391 35.50 1.91 -15.12
CA GLU A 391 35.71 0.89 -14.10
C GLU A 391 34.50 0.74 -13.19
N LEU A 392 34.09 -0.51 -12.93
CA LEU A 392 32.99 -0.80 -12.01
C LEU A 392 33.58 -1.40 -10.73
N LEU A 393 33.51 -0.67 -9.63
CA LEU A 393 33.90 -1.17 -8.32
C LEU A 393 32.74 -1.97 -7.70
N ASP A 394 33.07 -3.01 -6.96
CA ASP A 394 32.07 -3.75 -6.18
C ASP A 394 31.57 -2.91 -5.01
N VAL A 395 30.28 -3.01 -4.70
CA VAL A 395 29.68 -2.50 -3.47
C VAL A 395 29.41 -3.69 -2.56
N VAL A 396 30.11 -3.77 -1.44
CA VAL A 396 30.03 -4.88 -0.48
C VAL A 396 29.71 -4.39 0.92
N ARG A 397 29.18 -5.28 1.76
CA ARG A 397 29.01 -5.01 3.20
C ARG A 397 30.34 -5.14 3.93
N ALA A 398 30.44 -4.54 5.11
CA ALA A 398 31.65 -4.56 5.93
C ALA A 398 32.14 -5.97 6.25
N ALA A 399 31.24 -6.91 6.52
CA ALA A 399 31.54 -8.31 6.81
C ALA A 399 32.07 -9.08 5.59
N ASP A 400 31.70 -8.64 4.38
CA ASP A 400 32.05 -9.31 3.11
C ASP A 400 33.27 -8.67 2.44
N ALA A 401 33.82 -7.59 3.02
CA ALA A 401 34.95 -6.87 2.45
C ALA A 401 36.23 -7.73 2.42
N ASP A 402 36.85 -7.81 1.24
CA ASP A 402 38.08 -8.58 1.03
C ASP A 402 39.36 -7.73 1.29
N ARG A 403 40.51 -8.16 0.76
CA ARG A 403 41.82 -7.50 0.96
C ARG A 403 42.00 -6.21 0.13
N ARG A 404 41.08 -5.87 -0.76
CA ARG A 404 41.11 -4.62 -1.54
C ARG A 404 40.95 -3.40 -0.63
N TYR A 405 41.51 -2.26 -1.06
CA TYR A 405 41.41 -1.01 -0.34
C TYR A 405 39.96 -0.54 -0.26
N PRO A 406 39.41 -0.28 0.95
CA PRO A 406 38.02 0.08 1.08
C PRO A 406 37.80 1.59 0.88
N ILE A 407 36.75 1.93 0.14
CA ILE A 407 36.10 3.24 0.17
C ILE A 407 34.88 3.09 1.07
N ILE A 408 35.03 3.51 2.34
CA ILE A 408 34.07 3.29 3.41
C ILE A 408 32.98 4.37 3.36
N ILE A 409 31.72 3.95 3.28
CA ILE A 409 30.54 4.81 3.25
C ILE A 409 29.81 4.74 4.58
N GLY A 410 29.47 5.90 5.15
CA GLY A 410 28.60 5.99 6.33
C GLY A 410 29.18 5.39 7.61
N LYS A 411 28.30 4.89 8.48
CA LYS A 411 28.66 4.37 9.81
C LYS A 411 29.04 2.88 9.76
N SER A 412 30.09 2.57 9.01
CA SER A 412 30.55 1.18 8.82
C SER A 412 31.34 0.65 10.02
N GLU A 413 31.16 -0.64 10.31
CA GLU A 413 31.90 -1.41 11.30
C GLU A 413 33.42 -1.42 11.03
N LEU A 414 33.84 -1.21 9.78
CA LEU A 414 35.27 -1.12 9.42
C LEU A 414 35.99 0.09 10.03
N LEU A 415 35.27 1.17 10.38
CA LEU A 415 35.87 2.35 11.00
C LEU A 415 36.53 1.98 12.34
N GLN A 416 35.78 1.27 13.19
CA GLN A 416 36.26 0.83 14.50
C GLN A 416 37.40 -0.19 14.37
N ARG A 417 37.30 -1.15 13.43
CA ARG A 417 38.36 -2.14 13.18
C ARG A 417 39.68 -1.50 12.73
N ARG A 418 39.60 -0.30 12.14
CA ARG A 418 40.76 0.51 11.73
C ARG A 418 41.24 1.50 12.79
N GLY A 419 40.61 1.53 13.97
CA GLY A 419 40.94 2.50 15.01
C GLY A 419 40.51 3.93 14.70
N LEU A 420 39.66 4.14 13.68
CA LEU A 420 39.15 5.45 13.31
C LEU A 420 37.90 5.76 14.14
N ARG A 421 37.91 6.90 14.84
CA ARG A 421 36.76 7.39 15.62
C ARG A 421 36.18 8.62 14.93
N ILE A 422 34.92 8.51 14.51
CA ILE A 422 34.13 9.63 14.00
C ILE A 422 33.05 9.91 15.03
N ASP A 423 33.01 11.15 15.53
CA ASP A 423 31.95 11.62 16.41
C ASP A 423 30.70 11.94 15.56
N PHE A 424 29.91 10.91 15.28
CA PHE A 424 28.67 11.06 14.52
C PHE A 424 27.64 11.94 15.23
N ASP A 425 27.64 12.01 16.57
CA ASP A 425 26.67 12.82 17.30
C ASP A 425 26.93 14.31 17.07
N SER A 426 28.21 14.72 17.05
CA SER A 426 28.62 16.09 16.73
C SER A 426 28.30 16.53 15.29
N LEU A 427 28.16 15.58 14.35
CA LEU A 427 27.86 15.88 12.94
C LEU A 427 26.40 16.29 12.73
N GLY A 428 25.49 16.03 13.68
CA GLY A 428 24.07 16.27 13.49
C GLY A 428 23.52 15.55 12.25
N VAL A 429 22.45 16.05 11.64
CA VAL A 429 21.76 15.35 10.54
C VAL A 429 22.52 15.43 9.20
N GLU A 430 23.28 16.51 8.98
CA GLU A 430 23.84 16.88 7.68
C GLU A 430 25.37 17.03 7.66
N GLY A 431 26.02 17.00 8.82
CA GLY A 431 27.48 17.11 8.91
C GLY A 431 28.18 15.92 8.25
N ILE A 432 29.34 16.21 7.68
CA ILE A 432 30.13 15.25 6.90
C ILE A 432 31.57 15.16 7.41
N ARG A 433 32.19 14.02 7.10
CA ARG A 433 33.62 13.77 7.20
C ARG A 433 34.09 13.09 5.93
N VAL A 434 35.05 13.73 5.28
CA VAL A 434 35.78 13.20 4.12
C VAL A 434 37.25 13.14 4.52
N LEU A 435 37.81 11.94 4.68
CA LEU A 435 39.18 11.76 5.12
C LEU A 435 39.80 10.46 4.60
N THR A 436 41.11 10.36 4.63
CA THR A 436 41.85 9.14 4.29
C THR A 436 42.94 8.86 5.33
N ASP A 437 43.16 7.58 5.65
CA ASP A 437 44.31 7.14 6.43
C ASP A 437 45.46 6.61 5.54
N GLY A 438 45.38 6.90 4.23
CA GLY A 438 46.31 6.39 3.22
C GLY A 438 46.09 4.94 2.83
N LYS A 439 45.28 4.15 3.55
CA LYS A 439 44.89 2.77 3.21
C LYS A 439 43.38 2.60 3.04
N ALA A 440 42.59 3.64 3.30
CA ALA A 440 41.16 3.70 3.06
C ALA A 440 40.75 5.14 2.77
N LEU A 441 39.69 5.31 1.98
CA LEU A 441 38.94 6.56 1.88
C LEU A 441 37.68 6.42 2.73
N ILE A 442 37.34 7.45 3.48
CA ILE A 442 36.18 7.46 4.38
C ILE A 442 35.29 8.64 4.00
N LEU A 443 34.05 8.32 3.63
CA LEU A 443 32.99 9.25 3.28
C LEU A 443 31.83 9.03 4.26
N ALA A 444 31.87 9.75 5.38
CA ALA A 444 30.97 9.55 6.50
C ALA A 444 30.07 10.75 6.74
N GLY A 445 28.84 10.46 7.18
CA GLY A 445 27.85 11.42 7.63
C GLY A 445 26.65 10.67 8.17
N ASN A 446 25.74 11.36 8.86
CA ASN A 446 24.47 10.77 9.27
C ASN A 446 23.45 10.80 8.12
N GLN A 447 22.19 10.48 8.42
CA GLN A 447 21.00 10.54 7.55
C GLN A 447 21.23 11.12 6.15
N ARG A 448 21.23 12.46 5.98
CA ARG A 448 21.48 13.10 4.67
C ARG A 448 22.97 13.35 4.42
N GLY A 449 23.74 13.62 5.48
CA GLY A 449 25.16 13.92 5.41
C GLY A 449 25.99 12.88 4.66
N VAL A 450 25.68 11.58 4.74
CA VAL A 450 26.45 10.55 4.00
C VAL A 450 26.40 10.77 2.48
N LEU A 451 25.26 11.19 1.95
CA LEU A 451 25.11 11.48 0.52
C LEU A 451 25.86 12.76 0.16
N TYR A 452 25.85 13.76 1.03
CA TYR A 452 26.65 14.98 0.87
C TYR A 452 28.14 14.68 0.91
N ALA A 453 28.62 13.78 1.78
CA ALA A 453 30.02 13.38 1.82
C ALA A 453 30.49 12.80 0.49
N VAL A 454 29.65 11.98 -0.16
CA VAL A 454 29.91 11.43 -1.49
C VAL A 454 29.93 12.52 -2.55
N TYR A 455 28.89 13.36 -2.64
CA TYR A 455 28.84 14.42 -3.65
C TYR A 455 29.92 15.48 -3.48
N THR A 456 30.21 15.90 -2.24
CA THR A 456 31.32 16.80 -1.92
C THR A 456 32.65 16.17 -2.36
N PHE A 457 32.86 14.87 -2.12
CA PHE A 457 34.08 14.22 -2.59
C PHE A 457 34.18 14.18 -4.12
N LEU A 458 33.09 13.79 -4.80
CA LEU A 458 33.01 13.79 -6.26
C LEU A 458 33.30 15.19 -6.85
N GLU A 459 32.72 16.23 -6.26
CA GLU A 459 32.86 17.60 -6.73
C GLU A 459 34.24 18.21 -6.42
N ASP A 460 34.63 18.23 -5.15
CA ASP A 460 35.80 18.99 -4.71
C ASP A 460 37.12 18.28 -5.05
N TYR A 461 37.12 16.94 -5.13
CA TYR A 461 38.35 16.15 -5.29
C TYR A 461 38.45 15.47 -6.66
N TRP A 462 37.33 15.04 -7.24
CA TRP A 462 37.32 14.40 -8.56
C TRP A 462 36.71 15.27 -9.66
N GLY A 463 36.29 16.50 -9.33
CA GLY A 463 35.96 17.54 -10.30
C GLY A 463 34.58 17.41 -10.94
N CYS A 464 33.70 16.53 -10.46
CA CYS A 464 32.35 16.40 -10.99
C CYS A 464 31.56 17.71 -10.81
N ARG A 465 30.92 18.18 -11.87
CA ARG A 465 30.05 19.37 -11.82
C ARG A 465 28.59 19.01 -12.06
N TRP A 466 27.71 19.67 -11.31
CA TRP A 466 26.27 19.43 -11.28
C TRP A 466 25.53 20.66 -11.84
N PHE A 467 25.16 20.65 -13.13
CA PHE A 467 24.51 21.81 -13.77
C PHE A 467 22.99 21.66 -13.84
N THR A 468 22.51 20.51 -14.33
CA THR A 468 21.09 20.13 -14.35
C THR A 468 20.95 18.63 -14.06
N ALA A 469 19.73 18.14 -13.82
CA ALA A 469 19.51 16.72 -13.50
C ALA A 469 19.98 15.75 -14.61
N ASP A 470 20.11 16.23 -15.84
CA ASP A 470 20.56 15.51 -17.04
C ASP A 470 21.92 16.00 -17.59
N CYS A 471 22.56 16.98 -16.93
CA CYS A 471 23.85 17.52 -17.33
C CYS A 471 24.83 17.54 -16.16
N THR A 472 25.72 16.55 -16.15
CA THR A 472 26.87 16.44 -15.25
C THR A 472 28.13 16.28 -16.08
N THR A 473 29.19 17.02 -15.76
CA THR A 473 30.49 16.95 -16.47
C THR A 473 31.63 16.55 -15.56
#